data_AF-A0A2K8MIC8-F1
#
_entry.id   AF-A0A2K8MIC8-F1
#
_cell.length_a   1.000
_cell.length_b   1.000
_cell.length_c   1.000
_cell.angle_alpha   90.00
_cell.angle_beta   90.00
_cell.angle_gamma   90.00
#
_symmetry.space_group_name_H-M   'P 1'
#
loop_
_entity.id
_entity.type
_entity.pdbx_description
1 polymer ?
#
loop_
_entity_poly.entity_id
_entity_poly.type
_entity_poly.pdbx_seq_one_letter_code
_entity_poly.pdbx_strand_id
1 'polypeptide(L)'
;MRRDLADVRLADRVFAPHYAAPMPRILITTAELRSSGAMDSEVLASLPAGEMFEVLELAGNHAWGVAPAAGIVGYIPAAALADPQ
;
A
#
# COMPACT_ATOMS: atom_id res chain seq x y z
N MET A 1 18.81 10.98 19.41
CA MET A 1 18.34 12.00 18.46
C MET A 1 18.17 11.36 17.09
N ARG A 2 17.22 11.91 16.34
CA ARG A 2 16.48 11.37 15.20
C ARG A 2 17.31 10.57 14.18
N ARG A 3 16.80 9.40 13.80
CA ARG A 3 17.10 8.80 12.51
C ARG A 3 15.92 9.12 11.62
N ASP A 4 16.12 10.18 10.85
CA ASP A 4 15.16 10.75 9.93
C ASP A 4 14.75 9.71 8.89
N LEU A 5 13.46 9.37 8.82
CA LEU A 5 12.87 8.66 7.69
C LEU A 5 11.39 8.99 7.47
N ALA A 6 10.94 10.11 8.03
CA ALA A 6 9.69 10.73 7.67
C ALA A 6 10.01 12.05 6.95
N ASP A 7 10.33 11.96 5.66
CA ASP A 7 10.26 13.08 4.71
C ASP A 7 10.22 12.46 3.30
N VAL A 8 9.04 12.24 2.73
CA VAL A 8 8.43 13.18 1.77
C VAL A 8 9.41 13.57 0.65
N ARG A 9 9.82 12.56 -0.12
CA ARG A 9 10.07 12.76 -1.56
C ARG A 9 9.37 11.66 -2.36
N LEU A 10 8.07 11.88 -2.55
CA LEU A 10 7.42 11.53 -3.80
C LEU A 10 8.07 12.37 -4.92
N ALA A 11 9.25 11.97 -5.39
CA ALA A 11 9.85 12.54 -6.59
C ALA A 11 10.96 11.61 -7.11
N ASP A 12 10.69 11.10 -8.30
CA ASP A 12 11.59 10.44 -9.23
C ASP A 12 11.81 8.93 -9.07
N ARG A 13 11.18 8.24 -10.03
CA ARG A 13 11.48 6.90 -10.56
C ARG A 13 10.83 5.73 -9.85
N VAL A 14 9.55 5.52 -10.15
CA VAL A 14 9.14 4.18 -10.59
C VAL A 14 8.83 4.28 -12.07
N PHE A 15 9.73 3.74 -12.89
CA PHE A 15 9.43 3.36 -14.27
C PHE A 15 8.40 2.21 -14.20
N ALA A 16 7.14 2.53 -13.96
CA ALA A 16 6.06 1.68 -14.44
C ALA A 16 5.81 2.15 -15.88
N PRO A 17 6.07 1.34 -16.92
CA PRO A 17 5.91 1.75 -18.33
C PRO A 17 4.48 2.21 -18.66
N HIS A 18 3.53 1.92 -17.78
CA HIS A 18 2.17 2.39 -17.81
C HIS A 18 1.80 2.79 -16.38
N TYR A 19 1.32 4.02 -16.16
CA TYR A 19 0.57 4.31 -14.94
C TYR A 19 -0.66 3.40 -14.96
N ALA A 20 -0.65 2.35 -14.15
CA ALA A 20 -1.89 1.64 -13.87
C ALA A 20 -2.85 2.66 -13.24
N ALA A 21 -4.04 2.78 -13.82
CA ALA A 21 -5.09 3.54 -13.17
C ALA A 21 -5.29 2.95 -11.76
N PRO A 22 -5.37 3.76 -10.69
CA PRO A 22 -5.63 3.25 -9.36
C PRO A 22 -6.88 2.39 -9.38
N MET A 23 -6.79 1.18 -8.84
CA MET A 23 -7.90 0.23 -8.74
C MET A 23 -8.41 0.23 -7.30
N PRO A 24 -9.51 0.96 -6.99
CA PRO A 24 -10.06 0.99 -5.64
C PRO A 24 -10.53 -0.41 -5.23
N ARG A 25 -10.07 -0.86 -4.07
CA ARG A 25 -10.44 -2.13 -3.46
C ARG A 25 -10.81 -1.90 -2.01
N ILE A 26 -11.63 -2.78 -1.45
CA ILE A 26 -12.00 -2.74 -0.03
C ILE A 26 -11.19 -3.80 0.71
N LEU A 27 -10.66 -3.46 1.89
CA LEU A 27 -10.07 -4.44 2.79
C LEU A 27 -11.16 -5.35 3.38
N ILE A 28 -10.99 -6.67 3.27
CA ILE A 28 -11.90 -7.66 3.88
C ILE A 28 -11.45 -8.11 5.28
N THR A 29 -10.22 -7.77 5.66
CA THR A 29 -9.64 -7.97 6.99
C THR A 29 -8.73 -6.79 7.32
N THR A 30 -8.48 -6.56 8.61
CA THR A 30 -7.45 -5.60 9.02
C THR A 30 -6.09 -6.03 8.47
N ALA A 31 -5.32 -5.09 7.92
CA ALA A 31 -4.00 -5.34 7.37
C ALA A 31 -2.99 -4.28 7.82
N GLU A 32 -1.75 -4.71 7.99
CA GLU A 32 -0.63 -3.80 8.24
C GLU A 32 -0.11 -3.26 6.91
N LEU A 33 -0.12 -1.95 6.77
CA LEU A 33 0.54 -1.24 5.67
C LEU A 33 2.03 -1.18 5.96
N ARG A 34 2.84 -1.68 5.04
CA ARG A 34 4.28 -1.86 5.22
C ARG A 34 5.10 -1.03 4.25
N SER A 35 6.31 -0.65 4.67
CA SER A 35 7.22 0.16 3.86
C SER A 35 7.84 -0.60 2.68
N SER A 36 7.85 -1.94 2.72
CA SER A 36 8.25 -2.79 1.59
C SER A 36 7.40 -4.08 1.54
N GLY A 37 7.53 -4.86 0.45
CA GLY A 37 6.88 -6.16 0.32
C GLY A 37 7.46 -7.27 1.22
N ALA A 38 8.46 -6.97 2.06
CA ALA A 38 9.02 -7.91 3.02
C ALA A 38 8.16 -7.98 4.28
N MET A 39 7.93 -9.18 4.81
CA MET A 39 7.08 -9.40 6.00
C MET A 39 7.64 -8.79 7.29
N ASP A 40 8.95 -8.57 7.36
CA ASP A 40 9.67 -7.99 8.49
C ASP A 40 9.94 -6.49 8.34
N SER A 41 9.43 -5.88 7.28
CA SER A 41 9.57 -4.44 7.04
C SER A 41 8.76 -3.60 8.04
N GLU A 42 9.08 -2.32 8.13
CA GLU A 42 8.41 -1.39 9.02
C GLU A 42 6.90 -1.30 8.73
N VAL A 43 6.09 -1.36 9.80
CA VAL A 43 4.65 -1.13 9.73
C VAL A 43 4.40 0.37 9.83
N LEU A 44 3.83 0.94 8.77
CA LEU A 44 3.50 2.36 8.65
C LEU A 44 2.14 2.67 9.28
N ALA A 45 1.16 1.77 9.11
CA ALA A 45 -0.18 1.90 9.65
C ALA A 45 -0.89 0.55 9.76
N SER A 46 -1.97 0.50 10.55
CA SER A 46 -2.92 -0.61 10.55
C SER A 46 -4.22 -0.13 9.92
N LEU A 47 -4.62 -0.77 8.83
CA LEU A 47 -5.80 -0.43 8.04
C LEU A 47 -6.94 -1.37 8.44
N PRO A 48 -8.05 -0.89 9.01
CA PRO A 48 -9.19 -1.73 9.37
C PRO A 48 -9.90 -2.34 8.15
N ALA A 49 -10.54 -3.48 8.37
CA ALA A 49 -11.49 -4.04 7.41
C ALA A 49 -12.60 -3.04 7.06
N GLY A 50 -13.02 -3.02 5.81
CA GLY A 50 -13.99 -2.08 5.25
C GLY A 50 -13.37 -0.80 4.70
N GLU A 51 -12.09 -0.52 4.97
CA GLU A 51 -11.41 0.64 4.43
C GLU A 51 -11.05 0.46 2.95
N MET A 52 -11.00 1.58 2.22
CA MET A 52 -10.59 1.60 0.82
C MET A 52 -9.07 1.64 0.69
N PHE A 53 -8.54 0.87 -0.25
CA PHE A 53 -7.16 0.89 -0.67
C PHE A 53 -7.09 0.97 -2.19
N GLU A 54 -6.34 1.93 -2.71
CA GLU A 54 -6.17 2.14 -4.15
C GLU A 54 -4.96 1.37 -4.63
N VAL A 55 -5.20 0.21 -5.24
CA VAL A 55 -4.13 -0.66 -5.74
C VAL A 55 -3.53 -0.07 -7.00
N LEU A 56 -2.21 0.09 -7.00
CA LEU A 56 -1.42 0.55 -8.14
C LEU A 56 -0.68 -0.64 -8.79
N GLU A 57 -0.27 -1.62 -7.99
CA GLU A 57 0.44 -2.80 -8.46
C GLU A 57 0.04 -4.04 -7.65
N LEU A 58 -0.16 -5.18 -8.33
CA LEU A 58 -0.29 -6.50 -7.72
C LEU A 58 0.92 -7.34 -8.14
N ALA A 59 1.70 -7.78 -7.16
CA ALA A 59 2.90 -8.58 -7.36
C ALA A 59 2.88 -9.79 -6.42
N GLY A 60 2.59 -10.97 -6.99
CA GLY A 60 2.48 -12.21 -6.22
C GLY A 60 1.43 -12.12 -5.12
N ASN A 61 1.88 -12.15 -3.87
CA ASN A 61 1.01 -12.14 -2.68
C ASN A 61 0.82 -10.75 -2.07
N HIS A 62 1.33 -9.69 -2.71
CA HIS A 62 1.25 -8.34 -2.18
C HIS A 62 0.60 -7.38 -3.18
N ALA A 63 -0.08 -6.39 -2.62
CA ALA A 63 -0.54 -5.21 -3.35
C ALA A 63 0.27 -4.01 -2.87
N TRP A 64 0.71 -3.18 -3.80
CA TRP A 64 1.25 -1.85 -3.52
C TRP A 64 0.24 -0.80 -3.97
N GLY A 65 0.07 0.24 -3.16
CA GLY A 65 -0.97 1.23 -3.41
C GLY A 65 -1.03 2.33 -2.36
N VAL A 66 -2.13 3.07 -2.41
CA VAL A 66 -2.43 4.21 -1.55
C VAL A 66 -3.51 3.81 -0.55
N ALA A 67 -3.32 4.16 0.72
CA ALA A 67 -4.35 4.16 1.76
C ALA A 67 -4.90 5.60 1.89
N PRO A 68 -6.03 5.96 1.24
CA PRO A 68 -6.43 7.36 1.11
C PRO A 68 -6.84 8.00 2.43
N ALA A 69 -7.42 7.24 3.36
CA ALA A 69 -7.81 7.78 4.67
C ALA A 69 -6.59 8.14 5.54
N ALA A 70 -5.48 7.41 5.39
CA ALA A 70 -4.23 7.70 6.07
C ALA A 70 -3.29 8.62 5.26
N GLY A 71 -3.55 8.82 3.96
CA GLY A 71 -2.75 9.68 3.07
C GLY A 71 -1.34 9.14 2.79
N ILE A 72 -1.13 7.83 2.90
CA ILE A 72 0.18 7.17 2.79
C ILE A 72 0.14 6.02 1.78
N VAL A 73 1.32 5.64 1.29
CA VAL A 73 1.51 4.51 0.37
C VAL A 73 2.27 3.39 1.04
N GLY A 74 2.07 2.17 0.55
CA GLY A 74 2.80 1.03 1.07
C GLY A 74 2.29 -0.29 0.51
N TYR A 75 2.76 -1.37 1.12
CA TYR A 75 2.43 -2.74 0.76
C TYR A 75 1.46 -3.34 1.76
N ILE A 76 0.47 -4.08 1.26
CA ILE A 76 -0.41 -4.94 2.04
C ILE A 76 -0.44 -6.34 1.43
N PRO A 77 -0.83 -7.38 2.20
CA PRO A 77 -1.15 -8.68 1.62
C PRO A 77 -2.29 -8.55 0.61
N ALA A 78 -2.12 -9.08 -0.60
CA ALA A 78 -3.16 -9.05 -1.63
C ALA A 78 -4.42 -9.81 -1.17
N ALA A 79 -4.25 -10.85 -0.34
CA ALA A 79 -5.35 -11.59 0.26
C ALA A 79 -6.19 -10.78 1.27
N ALA A 80 -5.73 -9.59 1.69
CA ALA A 80 -6.52 -8.69 2.53
C ALA A 80 -7.53 -7.88 1.73
N LEU A 81 -7.45 -7.90 0.40
CA LEU A 81 -8.33 -7.15 -0.50
C LEU A 81 -9.49 -8.02 -0.97
N ALA A 82 -10.65 -7.40 -1.17
CA ALA A 82 -11.75 -7.99 -1.90
C ALA A 82 -11.35 -8.30 -3.36
N ASP A 83 -12.01 -9.29 -3.94
CA ASP A 83 -11.90 -9.60 -5.37
C ASP A 83 -12.29 -8.38 -6.22
N PRO A 84 -11.69 -8.22 -7.41
CA PRO A 84 -12.10 -7.15 -8.31
C PRO A 84 -13.56 -7.39 -8.74
N GLN A 85 -14.39 -6.34 -8.68
CA GLN A 85 -15.74 -6.36 -9.24
C GLN A 85 -15.74 -6.29 -10.76
#